data_AF-A0A9D1IMV4-F1
#
_entry.id   AF-A0A9D1IMV4-F1
#
_cell.length_a   1.000
_cell.length_b   1.000
_cell.length_c   1.000
_cell.angle_alpha   90.00
_cell.angle_beta   90.00
_cell.angle_gamma   90.00
#
_symmetry.space_group_name_H-M   'P 1'
#
loop_
_entity.id
_entity.type
_entity.pdbx_description
1 polymer ?
#
loop_
_entity_poly.entity_id
_entity_poly.type
_entity_poly.pdbx_seq_one_letter_code
_entity_poly.pdbx_strand_id
1 'polypeptide(L)'
;MIEEYTLRSLLEKYNINTDKIINKNNNILTYGEYQDIDATLNYLINELEIDRSNIEKCPSILYRNVGDIKANVNFLKDKKVKFEDVETCLHVLSTDSQQLVNTYDYVEKNYGIDVINKTTSILRVTKLRIISIENLNILLKNKNDVISVSIGINSIEEIQEIINSKEFKEHPELFTSTTLAHAKLKDIQEIINSKEFKEHPELFTSETLARATLKEIQEIINSKEFKEHPELFTSTTLAHAKLKEIQALLELPYWKDEKYRRLLTSSVLANSKSIIKKLPVLFKMAEDYDIDNYLNVSFLRKSPSQNYALINYLIDNDMPLVIDYKLNSIFSYQPVVLKKKYNIDIKQLMQDYPLPVYENIK
;
A
#
# COMPACT_ATOMS: atom_id res chain seq x y z
N MET A 1 -27.88 -12.76 14.76
CA MET A 1 -28.23 -11.43 14.23
C MET A 1 -28.22 -10.44 15.37
N ILE A 2 -27.66 -9.25 15.18
CA ILE A 2 -27.55 -8.20 16.21
C ILE A 2 -28.15 -6.90 15.71
N GLU A 3 -28.95 -6.24 16.55
CA GLU A 3 -29.53 -4.93 16.25
C GLU A 3 -28.46 -3.81 16.31
N GLU A 4 -28.62 -2.77 15.49
CA GLU A 4 -27.61 -1.71 15.36
C GLU A 4 -27.32 -0.99 16.69
N TYR A 5 -28.36 -0.66 17.46
CA TYR A 5 -28.21 -0.01 18.77
C TYR A 5 -27.39 -0.87 19.74
N THR A 6 -27.70 -2.17 19.77
CA THR A 6 -27.00 -3.16 20.59
C THR A 6 -25.55 -3.32 20.15
N LEU A 7 -25.28 -3.34 18.84
CA LEU A 7 -23.93 -3.37 18.29
C LEU A 7 -23.14 -2.12 18.67
N ARG A 8 -23.74 -0.91 18.57
CA ARG A 8 -23.08 0.35 18.95
C ARG A 8 -22.65 0.33 20.41
N SER A 9 -23.57 -0.04 21.31
CA SER A 9 -23.30 -0.17 22.73
C SER A 9 -22.15 -1.15 23.03
N LEU A 10 -22.11 -2.27 22.30
CA LEU A 10 -21.03 -3.26 22.42
C LEU A 10 -19.68 -2.73 21.92
N LEU A 11 -19.64 -2.04 20.78
CA LEU A 11 -18.39 -1.48 20.24
C LEU A 11 -17.84 -0.35 21.12
N GLU A 12 -18.72 0.48 21.70
CA GLU A 12 -18.36 1.53 22.66
C GLU A 12 -17.68 0.96 23.91
N LYS A 13 -18.17 -0.17 24.44
CA LYS A 13 -17.53 -0.89 25.56
C LYS A 13 -16.05 -1.19 25.32
N TYR A 14 -15.65 -1.45 24.07
CA TYR A 14 -14.26 -1.74 23.69
C TYR A 14 -13.50 -0.54 23.12
N ASN A 15 -14.13 0.64 23.09
CA ASN A 15 -13.60 1.86 22.50
C ASN A 15 -13.28 1.72 21.01
N ILE A 16 -14.13 0.98 20.27
CA ILE A 16 -14.06 0.84 18.81
C ILE A 16 -14.93 1.91 18.14
N ASN A 17 -14.42 2.56 17.10
CA ASN A 17 -15.21 3.53 16.33
C ASN A 17 -16.35 2.82 15.56
N THR A 18 -17.58 3.02 16.04
CA THR A 18 -18.80 2.40 15.49
C THR A 18 -19.02 2.72 14.02
N ASP A 19 -18.79 3.97 13.64
CA ASP A 19 -19.10 4.46 12.29
C ASP A 19 -18.16 3.84 11.25
N LYS A 20 -16.92 3.53 11.64
CA LYS A 20 -15.98 2.80 10.77
C LYS A 20 -16.38 1.35 10.56
N ILE A 21 -17.09 0.73 11.50
CA ILE A 21 -17.55 -0.65 11.40
C ILE A 21 -18.84 -0.72 10.56
N ILE A 22 -19.86 0.04 10.95
CA ILE A 22 -21.20 -0.02 10.36
C ILE A 22 -21.16 0.49 8.91
N ASN A 23 -20.59 1.68 8.67
CA ASN A 23 -20.64 2.30 7.33
C ASN A 23 -19.84 1.55 6.26
N LYS A 24 -18.88 0.70 6.67
CA LYS A 24 -18.09 -0.11 5.73
C LYS A 24 -18.78 -1.40 5.33
N ASN A 25 -19.52 -2.03 6.24
CA ASN A 25 -20.08 -3.36 5.98
C ASN A 25 -21.25 -3.69 6.94
N ASN A 26 -22.47 -3.62 6.42
CA ASN A 26 -23.68 -3.95 7.18
C ASN A 26 -23.85 -5.46 7.45
N ASN A 27 -23.00 -6.32 6.89
CA ASN A 27 -23.08 -7.77 7.08
C ASN A 27 -22.94 -8.18 8.55
N ILE A 28 -22.29 -7.36 9.38
CA ILE A 28 -22.20 -7.61 10.82
C ILE A 28 -23.57 -7.63 11.51
N LEU A 29 -24.53 -6.83 11.04
CA LEU A 29 -25.89 -6.83 11.59
C LEU A 29 -26.59 -8.14 11.26
N THR A 30 -26.41 -8.65 10.03
CA THR A 30 -27.02 -9.88 9.54
C THR A 30 -26.42 -11.13 10.18
N TYR A 31 -25.10 -11.27 10.16
CA TYR A 31 -24.39 -12.50 10.54
C TYR A 31 -23.82 -12.48 11.95
N GLY A 32 -23.70 -11.30 12.56
CA GLY A 32 -23.12 -11.15 13.89
C GLY A 32 -24.09 -11.60 14.99
N GLU A 33 -23.52 -12.17 16.04
CA GLU A 33 -24.23 -12.46 17.29
C GLU A 33 -23.50 -11.75 18.43
N TYR A 34 -24.27 -11.18 19.37
CA TYR A 34 -23.71 -10.37 20.46
C TYR A 34 -22.61 -11.12 21.22
N GLN A 35 -22.88 -12.38 21.60
CA GLN A 35 -21.95 -13.18 22.39
C GLN A 35 -20.66 -13.47 21.63
N ASP A 36 -20.75 -13.81 20.34
CA ASP A 36 -19.58 -14.08 19.50
C ASP A 36 -18.75 -12.83 19.24
N ILE A 37 -19.40 -11.69 18.98
CA ILE A 37 -18.73 -10.40 18.80
C ILE A 37 -18.02 -9.99 20.09
N ASP A 38 -18.70 -10.08 21.24
CA ASP A 38 -18.13 -9.74 22.55
C ASP A 38 -16.93 -10.62 22.88
N ALA A 39 -17.05 -11.94 22.65
CA ALA A 39 -15.97 -12.90 22.85
C ALA A 39 -14.77 -12.62 21.92
N THR A 40 -15.05 -12.30 20.65
CA THR A 40 -14.01 -11.94 19.67
C THR A 40 -13.28 -10.66 20.08
N LEU A 41 -14.01 -9.60 20.43
CA LEU A 41 -13.42 -8.33 20.85
C LEU A 41 -12.59 -8.47 22.12
N ASN A 42 -13.10 -9.20 23.12
CA ASN A 42 -12.35 -9.49 24.32
C ASN A 42 -11.04 -10.22 24.01
N TYR A 43 -11.08 -11.26 23.16
CA TYR A 43 -9.89 -12.01 22.78
C TYR A 43 -8.87 -11.14 22.03
N LEU A 44 -9.31 -10.41 21.00
CA LEU A 44 -8.41 -9.61 20.17
C LEU A 44 -7.78 -8.45 20.96
N ILE A 45 -8.58 -7.74 21.77
CA ILE A 45 -8.14 -6.50 22.42
C ILE A 45 -7.48 -6.77 23.78
N ASN A 46 -8.09 -7.62 24.60
CA ASN A 46 -7.65 -7.79 25.99
C ASN A 46 -6.65 -8.94 26.14
N GLU A 47 -6.73 -9.99 25.33
CA GLU A 47 -5.79 -11.13 25.42
C GLU A 47 -4.62 -11.01 24.42
N LEU A 48 -4.87 -10.49 23.22
CA LEU A 48 -3.84 -10.34 22.18
C LEU A 48 -3.30 -8.92 22.03
N GLU A 49 -3.88 -7.94 22.74
CA GLU A 49 -3.46 -6.54 22.72
C GLU A 49 -3.42 -5.91 21.32
N ILE A 50 -4.30 -6.37 20.41
CA ILE A 50 -4.36 -5.88 19.03
C ILE A 50 -4.83 -4.42 19.02
N ASP A 51 -4.17 -3.60 18.20
CA ASP A 51 -4.57 -2.21 18.03
C ASP A 51 -5.99 -2.10 17.44
N ARG A 52 -6.81 -1.30 18.10
CA ARG A 52 -8.22 -1.08 17.74
C ARG A 52 -8.37 -0.59 16.31
N SER A 53 -7.43 0.21 15.81
CA SER A 53 -7.46 0.72 14.43
C SER A 53 -7.28 -0.39 13.39
N ASN A 54 -6.65 -1.51 13.74
CA ASN A 54 -6.54 -2.68 12.85
C ASN A 54 -7.85 -3.47 12.80
N ILE A 55 -8.56 -3.60 13.93
CA ILE A 55 -9.91 -4.17 13.98
C ILE A 55 -10.90 -3.33 13.16
N GLU A 56 -10.84 -2.00 13.28
CA GLU A 56 -11.65 -1.04 12.49
C GLU A 56 -11.41 -1.12 10.97
N LYS A 57 -10.27 -1.65 10.54
CA LYS A 57 -9.97 -1.89 9.12
C LYS A 57 -10.50 -3.24 8.64
N CYS A 58 -10.77 -4.19 9.54
CA CYS A 58 -11.28 -5.52 9.22
C CYS A 58 -12.57 -5.87 10.00
N PRO A 59 -13.70 -5.16 9.76
CA PRO A 59 -14.98 -5.46 10.43
C PRO A 59 -15.43 -6.92 10.30
N SER A 60 -14.99 -7.61 9.24
CA SER A 60 -15.38 -8.98 8.96
C SER A 60 -14.93 -10.01 9.99
N ILE A 61 -13.89 -9.72 10.79
CA ILE A 61 -13.45 -10.63 11.85
C ILE A 61 -14.49 -10.79 12.97
N LEU A 62 -15.35 -9.78 13.17
CA LEU A 62 -16.29 -9.73 14.31
C LEU A 62 -17.48 -10.68 14.17
N TYR A 63 -17.77 -11.15 12.96
CA TYR A 63 -18.86 -12.10 12.70
C TYR A 63 -18.33 -13.41 12.09
N ARG A 64 -17.13 -13.83 12.52
CA ARG A 64 -16.48 -15.09 12.13
C ARG A 64 -16.31 -15.99 13.34
N ASN A 65 -16.04 -17.26 13.07
CA ASN A 65 -15.94 -18.27 14.11
C ASN A 65 -14.78 -17.98 15.07
N VAL A 66 -15.10 -17.71 16.34
CA VAL A 66 -14.11 -17.38 17.39
C VAL A 66 -13.15 -18.55 17.64
N GLY A 67 -13.63 -19.79 17.52
CA GLY A 67 -12.82 -20.99 17.62
C GLY A 67 -11.75 -21.07 16.55
N ASP A 68 -12.11 -20.80 15.28
CA ASP A 68 -11.14 -20.74 14.19
C ASP A 68 -10.13 -19.62 14.38
N ILE A 69 -10.57 -18.43 14.81
CA ILE A 69 -9.68 -17.31 15.13
C ILE A 69 -8.64 -17.73 16.17
N LYS A 70 -9.07 -18.36 17.28
CA LYS A 70 -8.18 -18.85 18.34
C LYS A 70 -7.22 -19.92 17.83
N ALA A 71 -7.73 -20.91 17.08
CA ALA A 71 -6.92 -21.97 16.50
C ALA A 71 -5.85 -21.43 15.54
N ASN A 72 -6.22 -20.48 14.68
CA ASN A 72 -5.32 -19.81 13.75
C ASN A 72 -4.22 -19.04 14.46
N VAL A 73 -4.56 -18.26 15.50
CA VAL A 73 -3.57 -17.53 16.30
C VAL A 73 -2.56 -18.49 16.93
N ASN A 74 -3.02 -19.58 17.54
CA ASN A 74 -2.15 -20.56 18.18
C ASN A 74 -1.22 -21.22 17.15
N PHE A 75 -1.76 -21.67 16.02
CA PHE A 75 -0.95 -22.25 14.95
C PHE A 75 0.13 -21.31 14.43
N LEU A 76 -0.21 -20.04 14.17
CA LEU A 76 0.75 -19.05 13.68
C LEU A 76 1.84 -18.71 14.70
N LYS A 77 1.50 -18.67 15.99
CA LYS A 77 2.46 -18.52 17.10
C LYS A 77 3.42 -19.71 17.16
N ASP A 78 2.91 -20.93 17.05
CA ASP A 78 3.71 -22.17 17.06
C ASP A 78 4.69 -22.21 15.89
N LYS A 79 4.24 -21.77 14.71
CA LYS A 79 5.08 -21.64 13.50
C LYS A 79 6.03 -20.43 13.52
N LYS A 80 6.00 -19.62 14.59
CA LYS A 80 6.83 -18.41 14.76
C LYS A 80 6.66 -17.38 13.63
N VAL A 81 5.46 -17.29 13.06
CA VAL A 81 5.12 -16.20 12.14
C VAL A 81 5.09 -14.89 12.92
N LYS A 82 5.66 -13.82 12.35
CA LYS A 82 5.69 -12.52 13.01
C LYS A 82 4.28 -11.98 13.21
N PHE A 83 3.90 -11.78 14.46
CA PHE A 83 2.54 -11.39 14.79
C PHE A 83 2.21 -9.96 14.32
N GLU A 84 3.19 -9.07 14.22
CA GLU A 84 3.03 -7.72 13.63
C GLU A 84 2.45 -7.79 12.20
N ASP A 85 2.91 -8.76 11.40
CA ASP A 85 2.43 -8.95 10.02
C ASP A 85 1.00 -9.52 10.01
N VAL A 86 0.66 -10.37 10.97
CA VAL A 86 -0.70 -10.91 11.17
C VAL A 86 -1.67 -9.82 11.62
N GLU A 87 -1.25 -8.94 12.52
CA GLU A 87 -2.07 -7.86 13.08
C GLU A 87 -2.55 -6.89 12.00
N THR A 88 -1.69 -6.59 11.03
CA THR A 88 -2.06 -5.75 9.88
C THR A 88 -2.90 -6.47 8.83
N CYS A 89 -3.10 -7.78 8.98
CA CYS A 89 -3.80 -8.68 8.06
C CYS A 89 -4.82 -9.58 8.78
N LEU A 90 -5.62 -9.02 9.69
CA LEU A 90 -6.59 -9.76 10.52
C LEU A 90 -7.53 -10.70 9.74
N HIS A 91 -7.79 -10.43 8.46
CA HIS A 91 -8.56 -11.34 7.60
C HIS A 91 -7.96 -12.75 7.49
N VAL A 92 -6.67 -12.93 7.79
CA VAL A 92 -6.00 -14.24 7.85
C VAL A 92 -6.59 -15.06 8.99
N LEU A 93 -6.81 -14.44 10.15
CA LEU A 93 -7.36 -15.11 11.33
C LEU A 93 -8.83 -15.52 11.14
N SER A 94 -9.55 -14.83 10.25
CA SER A 94 -10.93 -15.13 9.88
C SER A 94 -11.11 -16.35 8.96
N THR A 95 -10.02 -17.04 8.62
CA THR A 95 -10.01 -18.19 7.70
C THR A 95 -10.41 -19.47 8.45
N ASP A 96 -11.03 -20.43 7.77
CA ASP A 96 -11.18 -21.80 8.31
C ASP A 96 -9.82 -22.35 8.76
N SER A 97 -9.77 -22.91 9.96
CA SER A 97 -8.50 -23.30 10.59
C SER A 97 -7.76 -24.38 9.82
N GLN A 98 -8.47 -25.38 9.28
CA GLN A 98 -7.86 -26.42 8.47
C GLN A 98 -7.37 -25.89 7.11
N GLN A 99 -8.12 -24.97 6.49
CA GLN A 99 -7.69 -24.30 5.26
C GLN A 99 -6.38 -23.53 5.49
N LEU A 100 -6.29 -22.75 6.57
CA LEU A 100 -5.10 -21.96 6.88
C LEU A 100 -3.88 -22.86 7.04
N VAL A 101 -3.99 -23.95 7.79
CA VAL A 101 -2.92 -24.94 7.97
C VAL A 101 -2.50 -25.53 6.61
N ASN A 102 -3.48 -25.97 5.80
CA ASN A 102 -3.22 -26.56 4.49
C ASN A 102 -2.50 -25.59 3.54
N THR A 103 -2.87 -24.31 3.57
CA THR A 103 -2.23 -23.27 2.78
C THR A 103 -0.84 -22.95 3.31
N TYR A 104 -0.67 -22.81 4.63
CA TYR A 104 0.63 -22.60 5.26
C TYR A 104 1.63 -23.68 4.86
N ASP A 105 1.29 -24.96 5.09
CA ASP A 105 2.19 -26.08 4.82
C ASP A 105 2.55 -26.16 3.33
N TYR A 106 1.60 -25.86 2.45
CA TYR A 106 1.83 -25.83 1.02
C TYR A 106 2.77 -24.69 0.59
N VAL A 107 2.55 -23.47 1.08
CA VAL A 107 3.37 -22.31 0.73
C VAL A 107 4.77 -22.46 1.32
N GLU A 108 4.89 -22.87 2.59
CA GLU A 108 6.19 -23.12 3.23
C GLU A 108 7.01 -24.14 2.43
N LYS A 109 6.39 -25.26 2.03
CA LYS A 109 7.06 -26.33 1.28
C LYS A 109 7.51 -25.90 -0.13
N ASN A 110 6.69 -25.15 -0.86
CA ASN A 110 6.93 -24.87 -2.29
C ASN A 110 7.55 -23.49 -2.57
N TYR A 111 7.34 -22.52 -1.68
CA TYR A 111 7.75 -21.13 -1.83
C TYR A 111 8.71 -20.66 -0.74
N GLY A 112 8.74 -21.34 0.41
CA GLY A 112 9.58 -21.00 1.56
C GLY A 112 8.93 -20.04 2.54
N ILE A 113 9.38 -20.08 3.79
CA ILE A 113 8.84 -19.27 4.89
C ILE A 113 8.97 -17.76 4.66
N ASP A 114 10.00 -17.32 3.92
CA ASP A 114 10.21 -15.91 3.60
C ASP A 114 9.04 -15.31 2.80
N VAL A 115 8.36 -16.11 1.97
CA VAL A 115 7.18 -15.66 1.22
C VAL A 115 6.01 -15.42 2.15
N ILE A 116 5.81 -16.27 3.17
CA ILE A 116 4.75 -16.10 4.18
C ILE A 116 5.03 -14.86 5.02
N ASN A 117 6.29 -14.64 5.43
CA ASN A 117 6.69 -13.46 6.20
C ASN A 117 6.56 -12.16 5.38
N LYS A 118 6.81 -12.22 4.06
CA LYS A 118 6.69 -11.05 3.18
C LYS A 118 5.24 -10.76 2.79
N THR A 119 4.42 -11.80 2.64
CA THR A 119 3.04 -11.72 2.13
C THR A 119 2.13 -12.60 2.98
N THR A 120 1.97 -12.28 4.27
CA THR A 120 1.18 -13.09 5.23
C THR A 120 -0.28 -13.25 4.79
N SER A 121 -0.80 -12.29 4.02
CA SER A 121 -2.12 -12.37 3.42
C SER A 121 -2.34 -13.58 2.51
N ILE A 122 -1.30 -14.27 2.04
CA ILE A 122 -1.46 -15.51 1.27
C ILE A 122 -2.18 -16.60 2.07
N LEU A 123 -2.07 -16.60 3.40
CA LEU A 123 -2.64 -17.63 4.26
C LEU A 123 -4.17 -17.64 4.28
N ARG A 124 -4.83 -16.55 3.84
CA ARG A 124 -6.29 -16.51 3.65
C ARG A 124 -6.75 -17.27 2.40
N VAL A 125 -5.84 -17.51 1.46
CA VAL A 125 -6.15 -18.09 0.15
C VAL A 125 -6.19 -19.61 0.29
N THR A 126 -7.09 -20.28 -0.44
CA THR A 126 -7.12 -21.75 -0.44
C THR A 126 -5.91 -22.31 -1.18
N LYS A 127 -5.31 -23.40 -0.67
CA LYS A 127 -4.30 -24.19 -1.38
C LYS A 127 -4.73 -24.52 -2.83
N LEU A 128 -6.00 -24.87 -3.02
CA LEU A 128 -6.54 -25.20 -4.34
C LEU A 128 -6.44 -24.01 -5.30
N ARG A 129 -6.76 -22.79 -4.87
CA ARG A 129 -6.64 -21.59 -5.71
C ARG A 129 -5.21 -21.33 -6.14
N ILE A 130 -4.24 -21.50 -5.26
CA ILE A 130 -2.82 -21.35 -5.59
C ILE A 130 -2.43 -22.35 -6.68
N ILE A 131 -2.76 -23.64 -6.49
CA ILE A 131 -2.51 -24.70 -7.47
C ILE A 131 -3.23 -24.43 -8.81
N SER A 132 -4.47 -23.93 -8.77
CA SER A 132 -5.19 -23.56 -9.99
C SER A 132 -4.45 -22.49 -10.78
N ILE A 133 -3.89 -21.47 -10.12
CA ILE A 133 -3.12 -20.40 -10.75
C ILE A 133 -1.80 -20.92 -11.31
N GLU A 134 -1.10 -21.80 -10.59
CA GLU A 134 0.12 -22.45 -11.07
C GLU A 134 -0.12 -23.25 -12.36
N ASN A 135 -1.29 -23.85 -12.48
CA ASN A 135 -1.69 -24.63 -13.65
C ASN A 135 -2.24 -23.78 -14.80
N LEU A 136 -2.41 -22.47 -14.61
CA LEU A 136 -2.71 -21.58 -15.73
C LEU A 136 -1.45 -21.45 -16.59
N ASN A 137 -1.58 -21.63 -17.90
CA ASN A 137 -0.48 -21.51 -18.86
C ASN A 137 -0.11 -20.03 -19.11
N ILE A 138 0.26 -19.33 -18.04
CA ILE A 138 0.61 -17.91 -18.03
C ILE A 138 2.12 -17.80 -17.83
N LEU A 139 2.77 -16.95 -18.62
CA LEU A 139 4.18 -16.58 -18.43
C LEU A 139 4.36 -15.70 -17.19
N LEU A 140 4.16 -16.28 -16.00
CA LEU A 140 4.54 -15.67 -14.74
C LEU A 140 6.05 -15.79 -14.58
N LYS A 141 6.73 -14.66 -14.38
CA LYS A 141 8.20 -14.57 -14.48
C LYS A 141 8.88 -15.17 -13.25
N ASN A 142 8.22 -15.17 -12.11
CA ASN A 142 8.79 -15.69 -10.87
C ASN A 142 7.72 -16.18 -9.89
N LYS A 143 8.13 -16.94 -8.86
CA LYS A 143 7.23 -17.48 -7.83
C LYS A 143 6.38 -16.41 -7.11
N ASN A 144 6.87 -15.18 -6.94
CA ASN A 144 6.09 -14.13 -6.28
C ASN A 144 4.92 -13.65 -7.15
N ASP A 145 4.98 -13.83 -8.47
CA ASP A 145 3.88 -13.47 -9.36
C ASP A 145 2.66 -14.36 -9.10
N VAL A 146 2.86 -15.67 -8.91
CA VAL A 146 1.79 -16.61 -8.53
C VAL A 146 1.12 -16.18 -7.24
N ILE A 147 1.93 -15.81 -6.23
CA ILE A 147 1.44 -15.36 -4.93
C ILE A 147 0.64 -14.06 -5.09
N SER A 148 1.13 -13.10 -5.88
CA SER A 148 0.45 -11.83 -6.16
C SER A 148 -0.91 -12.05 -6.83
N VAL A 149 -0.99 -12.92 -7.83
CA VAL A 149 -2.26 -13.25 -8.50
C VAL A 149 -3.19 -14.00 -7.55
N SER A 150 -2.66 -14.89 -6.71
CA SER A 150 -3.43 -15.69 -5.74
C SER A 150 -4.18 -14.83 -4.73
N ILE A 151 -3.55 -13.75 -4.23
CA ILE A 151 -4.17 -12.80 -3.31
C ILE A 151 -5.02 -11.73 -4.01
N GLY A 152 -4.99 -11.70 -5.35
CA GLY A 152 -5.72 -10.75 -6.18
C GLY A 152 -7.24 -10.86 -6.07
N ILE A 153 -7.93 -9.87 -6.64
CA ILE A 153 -9.39 -9.75 -6.56
C ILE A 153 -10.13 -10.69 -7.51
N ASN A 154 -9.50 -11.07 -8.61
CA ASN A 154 -10.14 -11.84 -9.67
C ASN A 154 -10.26 -13.33 -9.30
N SER A 155 -11.40 -13.93 -9.57
CA SER A 155 -11.63 -15.38 -9.54
C SER A 155 -10.76 -16.11 -10.56
N ILE A 156 -10.70 -17.44 -10.48
CA ILE A 156 -9.92 -18.24 -11.46
C ILE A 156 -10.52 -18.08 -12.85
N GLU A 157 -11.84 -18.06 -12.93
CA GLU A 157 -12.63 -17.89 -14.14
C GLU A 157 -12.37 -16.53 -14.78
N GLU A 158 -12.41 -15.44 -14.00
CA GLU A 158 -12.09 -14.10 -14.50
C GLU A 158 -10.63 -13.99 -14.99
N ILE A 159 -9.67 -14.62 -14.30
CA ILE A 159 -8.28 -14.66 -14.77
C ILE A 159 -8.21 -15.43 -16.10
N GLN A 160 -8.94 -16.55 -16.24
CA GLN A 160 -9.01 -17.32 -17.48
C GLN A 160 -9.62 -16.51 -18.63
N GLU A 161 -10.65 -15.72 -18.36
CA GLU A 161 -11.23 -14.80 -19.35
C GLU A 161 -10.20 -13.74 -19.79
N ILE A 162 -9.46 -13.16 -18.85
CA ILE A 162 -8.41 -12.17 -19.14
C ILE A 162 -7.33 -12.77 -20.06
N ILE A 163 -6.80 -13.95 -19.75
CA ILE A 163 -5.70 -14.54 -20.55
C ILE A 163 -6.16 -15.03 -21.93
N ASN A 164 -7.44 -15.34 -22.09
CA ASN A 164 -8.01 -15.77 -23.38
C ASN A 164 -8.47 -14.59 -24.24
N SER A 165 -8.51 -13.38 -23.68
CA SER A 165 -8.96 -12.16 -24.33
C SER A 165 -8.10 -11.79 -25.55
N LYS A 166 -8.67 -10.95 -26.43
CA LYS A 166 -7.95 -10.43 -27.59
C LYS A 166 -6.87 -9.45 -27.14
N GLU A 167 -7.18 -8.65 -26.12
CA GLU A 167 -6.31 -7.65 -25.52
C GLU A 167 -5.02 -8.28 -24.99
N PHE A 168 -5.12 -9.44 -24.32
CA PHE A 168 -3.94 -10.19 -23.86
C PHE A 168 -3.07 -10.66 -25.03
N LYS A 169 -3.68 -11.09 -26.14
CA LYS A 169 -2.95 -11.58 -27.32
C LYS A 169 -2.24 -10.45 -28.07
N GLU A 170 -2.84 -9.26 -28.11
CA GLU A 170 -2.28 -8.09 -28.78
C GLU A 170 -1.22 -7.37 -27.93
N HIS A 171 -1.41 -7.32 -26.61
CA HIS A 171 -0.55 -6.58 -25.69
C HIS A 171 -0.09 -7.42 -24.48
N PRO A 172 0.50 -8.61 -24.67
CA PRO A 172 0.84 -9.52 -23.57
C PRO A 172 1.79 -8.90 -22.53
N GLU A 173 2.61 -7.92 -22.92
CA GLU A 173 3.49 -7.16 -22.04
C GLU A 173 2.78 -6.38 -20.93
N LEU A 174 1.51 -6.01 -21.16
CA LEU A 174 0.69 -5.27 -20.20
C LEU A 174 0.05 -6.18 -19.14
N PHE A 175 0.05 -7.50 -19.34
CA PHE A 175 -0.64 -8.46 -18.48
C PHE A 175 0.30 -9.15 -17.49
N THR A 176 1.03 -8.33 -16.73
CA THR A 176 1.84 -8.82 -15.60
C THR A 176 0.96 -9.32 -14.44
N SER A 177 1.57 -9.91 -13.41
CA SER A 177 0.88 -10.30 -12.17
C SER A 177 0.04 -9.18 -11.56
N THR A 178 0.48 -7.92 -11.68
CA THR A 178 -0.28 -6.74 -11.22
C THR A 178 -1.63 -6.60 -11.94
N THR A 179 -1.66 -6.72 -13.26
CA THR A 179 -2.88 -6.62 -14.07
C THR A 179 -3.82 -7.78 -13.75
N LEU A 180 -3.29 -9.00 -13.74
CA LEU A 180 -4.08 -10.21 -13.46
C LEU A 180 -4.65 -10.21 -12.03
N ALA A 181 -3.93 -9.61 -11.07
CA ALA A 181 -4.38 -9.56 -9.67
C ALA A 181 -5.42 -8.47 -9.40
N HIS A 182 -5.44 -7.38 -10.17
CA HIS A 182 -6.15 -6.16 -9.76
C HIS A 182 -7.05 -5.52 -10.82
N ALA A 183 -6.84 -5.80 -12.10
CA ALA A 183 -7.63 -5.23 -13.19
C ALA A 183 -8.76 -6.17 -13.59
N LYS A 184 -9.96 -5.63 -13.83
CA LYS A 184 -11.08 -6.39 -14.40
C LYS A 184 -11.02 -6.36 -15.91
N LEU A 185 -11.43 -7.44 -16.56
CA LEU A 185 -11.40 -7.55 -18.03
C LEU A 185 -12.12 -6.39 -18.71
N LYS A 186 -13.32 -6.03 -18.24
CA LYS A 186 -14.10 -4.93 -18.82
C LYS A 186 -13.32 -3.60 -18.80
N ASP A 187 -12.70 -3.27 -17.67
CA ASP A 187 -11.94 -2.03 -17.52
C ASP A 187 -10.69 -2.03 -18.41
N ILE A 188 -10.01 -3.18 -18.51
CA ILE A 188 -8.88 -3.39 -19.43
C ILE A 188 -9.31 -3.12 -20.88
N GLN A 189 -10.45 -3.68 -21.30
CA GLN A 189 -10.99 -3.52 -22.64
C GLN A 189 -11.34 -2.07 -22.96
N GLU A 190 -11.97 -1.37 -22.01
CA GLU A 190 -12.28 0.06 -22.15
C GLU A 190 -11.00 0.88 -22.35
N ILE A 191 -9.96 0.60 -21.57
CA ILE A 191 -8.68 1.32 -21.65
C ILE A 191 -7.95 1.01 -22.96
N ILE A 192 -7.73 -0.25 -23.30
CA ILE A 192 -6.91 -0.63 -24.47
C ILE A 192 -7.58 -0.19 -25.79
N ASN A 193 -8.91 -0.21 -25.86
CA ASN A 193 -9.62 0.20 -27.07
C ASN A 193 -9.80 1.73 -27.19
N SER A 194 -9.43 2.49 -26.15
CA SER A 194 -9.59 3.94 -26.09
C SER A 194 -8.71 4.69 -27.10
N LYS A 195 -9.04 5.95 -27.37
CA LYS A 195 -8.19 6.83 -28.19
C LYS A 195 -6.91 7.22 -27.44
N GLU A 196 -7.01 7.36 -26.12
CA GLU A 196 -5.90 7.72 -25.24
C GLU A 196 -4.79 6.68 -25.31
N PHE A 197 -5.14 5.39 -25.30
CA PHE A 197 -4.18 4.30 -25.48
C PHE A 197 -3.51 4.32 -26.86
N LYS A 198 -4.26 4.65 -27.91
CA LYS A 198 -3.75 4.70 -29.29
C LYS A 198 -2.81 5.89 -29.52
N GLU A 199 -3.10 7.03 -28.90
CA GLU A 199 -2.31 8.26 -29.03
C GLU A 199 -1.06 8.24 -28.14
N HIS A 200 -1.15 7.65 -26.95
CA HIS A 200 -0.08 7.64 -25.94
C HIS A 200 0.20 6.26 -25.35
N PRO A 201 0.47 5.21 -26.17
CA PRO A 201 0.64 3.84 -25.69
C PRO A 201 1.76 3.70 -24.64
N GLU A 202 2.79 4.56 -24.69
CA GLU A 202 3.90 4.60 -23.74
C GLU A 202 3.49 4.93 -22.29
N LEU A 203 2.32 5.53 -22.09
CA LEU A 203 1.78 5.85 -20.76
C LEU A 203 1.00 4.69 -20.14
N PHE A 204 0.81 3.59 -20.88
CA PHE A 204 0.03 2.45 -20.42
C PHE A 204 0.97 1.29 -20.08
N THR A 205 0.90 0.89 -18.81
CA THR A 205 1.60 -0.28 -18.28
C THR A 205 0.62 -1.11 -17.47
N SER A 206 1.09 -2.23 -16.92
CA SER A 206 0.29 -3.02 -15.99
C SER A 206 -0.20 -2.22 -14.77
N GLU A 207 0.57 -1.22 -14.31
CA GLU A 207 0.13 -0.34 -13.22
C GLU A 207 -1.03 0.54 -13.65
N THR A 208 -0.99 1.10 -14.87
CA THR A 208 -2.07 1.92 -15.42
C THR A 208 -3.36 1.11 -15.52
N LEU A 209 -3.30 -0.11 -16.08
CA LEU A 209 -4.47 -0.99 -16.20
C LEU A 209 -5.04 -1.42 -14.84
N ALA A 210 -4.18 -1.63 -13.84
CA ALA A 210 -4.58 -2.13 -12.54
C ALA A 210 -5.11 -1.06 -11.57
N ARG A 211 -4.75 0.21 -11.78
CA ARG A 211 -4.94 1.26 -10.75
C ARG A 211 -5.71 2.48 -11.22
N ALA A 212 -5.85 2.70 -12.53
CA ALA A 212 -6.55 3.85 -13.07
C ALA A 212 -7.83 3.44 -13.81
N THR A 213 -8.85 4.30 -13.76
CA THR A 213 -10.04 4.18 -14.61
C THR A 213 -9.85 4.96 -15.91
N LEU A 214 -10.52 4.54 -17.00
CA LEU A 214 -10.49 5.29 -18.27
C LEU A 214 -10.90 6.76 -18.07
N LYS A 215 -11.89 7.03 -17.22
CA LYS A 215 -12.34 8.39 -16.94
C LYS A 215 -11.22 9.25 -16.31
N GLU A 216 -10.51 8.75 -15.32
CA GLU A 216 -9.40 9.48 -14.68
C GLU A 216 -8.25 9.70 -15.67
N ILE A 217 -7.95 8.70 -16.50
CA ILE A 217 -6.95 8.81 -17.58
C ILE A 217 -7.34 9.92 -18.56
N GLN A 218 -8.61 9.96 -18.98
CA GLN A 218 -9.16 10.98 -19.87
C GLN A 218 -9.08 12.38 -19.27
N GLU A 219 -9.43 12.53 -17.99
CA GLU A 219 -9.31 13.80 -17.29
C GLU A 219 -7.86 14.31 -17.34
N ILE A 220 -6.88 13.44 -17.09
CA ILE A 220 -5.45 13.81 -17.11
C ILE A 220 -4.96 14.11 -18.52
N ILE A 221 -5.13 13.21 -19.49
CA ILE A 221 -4.55 13.37 -20.84
C ILE A 221 -5.15 14.57 -21.58
N ASN A 222 -6.44 14.86 -21.38
CA ASN A 222 -7.08 16.00 -22.04
C ASN A 222 -6.84 17.35 -21.33
N SER A 223 -6.19 17.33 -20.16
CA SER A 223 -5.96 18.50 -19.31
C SER A 223 -4.99 19.51 -19.94
N LYS A 224 -4.99 20.75 -19.44
CA LYS A 224 -4.00 21.76 -19.87
C LYS A 224 -2.61 21.42 -19.33
N GLU A 225 -2.56 20.82 -18.14
CA GLU A 225 -1.34 20.46 -17.43
C GLU A 225 -0.55 19.42 -18.24
N PHE A 226 -1.24 18.41 -18.80
CA PHE A 226 -0.62 17.43 -19.69
C PHE A 226 -0.11 18.07 -20.99
N LYS A 227 -0.84 19.03 -21.56
CA LYS A 227 -0.43 19.72 -22.80
C LYS A 227 0.77 20.64 -22.61
N GLU A 228 0.84 21.31 -21.46
CA GLU A 228 1.92 22.24 -21.13
C GLU A 228 3.19 21.51 -20.68
N HIS A 229 3.04 20.39 -19.96
CA HIS A 229 4.15 19.65 -19.34
C HIS A 229 4.05 18.13 -19.55
N PRO A 230 3.97 17.64 -20.81
CA PRO A 230 3.81 16.20 -21.07
C PRO A 230 4.94 15.35 -20.47
N GLU A 231 6.15 15.91 -20.33
CA GLU A 231 7.32 15.26 -19.73
C GLU A 231 7.14 14.89 -18.24
N LEU A 232 6.20 15.52 -17.54
CA LEU A 232 5.89 15.21 -16.14
C LEU A 232 4.92 14.04 -16.01
N PHE A 233 4.30 13.58 -17.09
CA PHE A 233 3.32 12.51 -17.08
C PHE A 233 3.93 11.21 -17.56
N THR A 234 3.74 10.17 -16.76
CA THR A 234 4.23 8.81 -16.99
C THR A 234 3.12 7.83 -16.63
N SER A 235 3.30 6.56 -16.94
CA SER A 235 2.39 5.51 -16.49
C SER A 235 2.13 5.53 -14.98
N THR A 236 3.18 5.77 -14.18
CA THR A 236 3.04 5.91 -12.72
C THR A 236 2.19 7.13 -12.33
N THR A 237 2.27 8.23 -13.09
CA THR A 237 1.42 9.41 -12.87
C THR A 237 -0.04 9.08 -13.14
N LEU A 238 -0.35 8.42 -14.27
CA LEU A 238 -1.71 7.98 -14.59
C LEU A 238 -2.24 6.98 -13.55
N ALA A 239 -1.41 6.06 -13.07
CA ALA A 239 -1.80 5.00 -12.14
C ALA A 239 -2.08 5.49 -10.72
N HIS A 240 -1.51 6.63 -10.29
CA HIS A 240 -1.48 6.99 -8.86
C HIS A 240 -1.95 8.40 -8.52
N ALA A 241 -1.95 9.34 -9.46
CA ALA A 241 -2.34 10.73 -9.20
C ALA A 241 -3.73 11.04 -9.75
N LYS A 242 -4.43 11.98 -9.12
CA LYS A 242 -5.64 12.57 -9.71
C LYS A 242 -5.37 13.99 -10.16
N LEU A 243 -6.07 14.42 -11.21
CA LEU A 243 -5.89 15.72 -11.82
C LEU A 243 -5.98 16.87 -10.80
N LYS A 244 -6.95 16.83 -9.88
CA LYS A 244 -7.11 17.85 -8.83
C LYS A 244 -5.87 18.00 -7.94
N GLU A 245 -5.21 16.91 -7.59
CA GLU A 245 -4.00 16.97 -6.78
C GLU A 245 -2.78 17.39 -7.61
N ILE A 246 -2.72 17.01 -8.89
CA ILE A 246 -1.71 17.51 -9.82
C ILE A 246 -1.80 19.03 -9.94
N GLN A 247 -3.00 19.57 -10.17
CA GLN A 247 -3.28 21.00 -10.24
C GLN A 247 -2.83 21.73 -8.96
N ALA A 248 -3.29 21.26 -7.80
CA ALA A 248 -2.92 21.85 -6.52
C ALA A 248 -1.40 21.82 -6.26
N LEU A 249 -0.69 20.79 -6.73
CA LEU A 249 0.76 20.70 -6.62
C LEU A 249 1.43 21.74 -7.54
N LEU A 250 1.03 21.84 -8.81
CA LEU A 250 1.63 22.73 -9.80
C LEU A 250 1.40 24.22 -9.49
N GLU A 251 0.32 24.55 -8.79
CA GLU A 251 -0.01 25.93 -8.37
C GLU A 251 0.83 26.43 -7.18
N LEU A 252 1.60 25.55 -6.51
CA LEU A 252 2.39 25.96 -5.34
C LEU A 252 3.49 26.97 -5.73
N PRO A 253 3.70 28.03 -4.92
CA PRO A 253 4.63 29.10 -5.25
C PRO A 253 6.10 28.67 -5.25
N TYR A 254 6.43 27.55 -4.60
CA TYR A 254 7.80 27.04 -4.48
C TYR A 254 8.46 26.83 -5.85
N TRP A 255 7.71 26.45 -6.88
CA TRP A 255 8.26 26.16 -8.21
C TRP A 255 8.74 27.40 -8.98
N LYS A 256 8.46 28.61 -8.47
CA LYS A 256 9.02 29.86 -9.01
C LYS A 256 10.51 30.01 -8.65
N ASP A 257 10.94 29.40 -7.56
CA ASP A 257 12.35 29.35 -7.18
C ASP A 257 13.03 28.19 -7.91
N GLU A 258 14.11 28.49 -8.62
CA GLU A 258 14.87 27.52 -9.41
C GLU A 258 15.38 26.33 -8.57
N LYS A 259 15.75 26.57 -7.30
CA LYS A 259 16.29 25.52 -6.43
C LYS A 259 15.26 24.43 -6.12
N TYR A 260 13.97 24.79 -6.09
CA TYR A 260 12.86 23.87 -5.89
C TYR A 260 12.27 23.38 -7.21
N ARG A 261 12.21 24.22 -8.25
CA ARG A 261 11.69 23.88 -9.58
C ARG A 261 12.33 22.61 -10.14
N ARG A 262 13.64 22.44 -9.97
CA ARG A 262 14.38 21.22 -10.40
C ARG A 262 13.94 19.92 -9.71
N LEU A 263 13.18 20.01 -8.62
CA LEU A 263 12.66 18.85 -7.89
C LEU A 263 11.30 18.38 -8.45
N LEU A 264 10.61 19.23 -9.22
CA LEU A 264 9.34 18.89 -9.86
C LEU A 264 9.59 17.90 -10.99
N THR A 265 9.23 16.64 -10.73
CA THR A 265 9.43 15.51 -11.65
C THR A 265 8.17 14.65 -11.70
N SER A 266 8.07 13.73 -12.65
CA SER A 266 6.96 12.78 -12.73
C SER A 266 6.79 11.95 -11.45
N SER A 267 7.89 11.58 -10.78
CA SER A 267 7.82 10.90 -9.47
C SER A 267 7.18 11.77 -8.39
N VAL A 268 7.35 13.09 -8.44
CA VAL A 268 6.71 14.04 -7.52
C VAL A 268 5.24 14.21 -7.88
N LEU A 269 4.93 14.32 -9.18
CA LEU A 269 3.56 14.44 -9.69
C LEU A 269 2.71 13.21 -9.32
N ALA A 270 3.24 12.00 -9.53
CA ALA A 270 2.60 10.74 -9.17
C ALA A 270 2.28 10.60 -7.67
N ASN A 271 2.92 11.39 -6.81
CA ASN A 271 2.73 11.39 -5.35
C ASN A 271 2.11 12.69 -4.82
N SER A 272 1.53 13.51 -5.70
CA SER A 272 1.01 14.86 -5.43
C SER A 272 0.22 14.97 -4.13
N LYS A 273 -0.79 14.11 -3.94
CA LYS A 273 -1.64 14.08 -2.74
C LYS A 273 -0.85 14.03 -1.42
N SER A 274 0.23 13.24 -1.39
CA SER A 274 1.05 13.07 -0.19
C SER A 274 2.13 14.15 -0.06
N ILE A 275 2.68 14.60 -1.18
CA ILE A 275 3.77 15.57 -1.22
C ILE A 275 3.28 16.96 -0.85
N ILE A 276 2.13 17.40 -1.36
CA ILE A 276 1.55 18.73 -1.05
C ILE A 276 1.52 18.97 0.46
N LYS A 277 1.14 17.95 1.24
CA LYS A 277 1.03 18.04 2.71
C LYS A 277 2.38 18.14 3.42
N LYS A 278 3.45 17.65 2.80
CA LYS A 278 4.79 17.55 3.41
C LYS A 278 5.69 18.71 3.01
N LEU A 279 5.51 19.29 1.82
CA LEU A 279 6.40 20.32 1.27
C LEU A 279 6.68 21.48 2.23
N PRO A 280 5.68 22.10 2.90
CA PRO A 280 5.95 23.24 3.79
C PRO A 280 6.93 22.87 4.92
N VAL A 281 6.75 21.70 5.53
CA VAL A 281 7.61 21.21 6.60
C VAL A 281 9.00 20.82 6.07
N LEU A 282 9.04 20.15 4.92
CA LEU A 282 10.29 19.71 4.32
C LEU A 282 11.18 20.87 3.87
N PHE A 283 10.61 21.91 3.25
CA PHE A 283 11.37 23.07 2.80
C PHE A 283 11.80 23.95 3.96
N LYS A 284 10.92 24.21 4.94
CA LYS A 284 11.32 24.91 6.16
C LYS A 284 12.46 24.18 6.88
N MET A 285 12.36 22.87 7.04
CA MET A 285 13.44 22.06 7.61
C MET A 285 14.73 22.17 6.79
N ALA A 286 14.64 22.13 5.46
CA ALA A 286 15.82 22.26 4.63
C ALA A 286 16.50 23.63 4.78
N GLU A 287 15.72 24.69 4.97
CA GLU A 287 16.20 26.05 5.25
C GLU A 287 16.81 26.14 6.66
N ASP A 288 16.15 25.59 7.68
CA ASP A 288 16.63 25.58 9.08
C ASP A 288 18.00 24.91 9.24
N TYR A 289 18.35 23.97 8.35
CA TYR A 289 19.63 23.26 8.35
C TYR A 289 20.57 23.66 7.19
N ASP A 290 20.26 24.73 6.44
CA ASP A 290 21.06 25.23 5.32
C ASP A 290 21.36 24.18 4.22
N ILE A 291 20.41 23.26 3.96
CA ILE A 291 20.52 22.21 2.93
C ILE A 291 19.55 22.39 1.75
N ASP A 292 18.72 23.43 1.77
CA ASP A 292 17.71 23.77 0.77
C ASP A 292 18.24 23.80 -0.68
N ASN A 293 19.48 24.27 -0.87
CA ASN A 293 20.13 24.34 -2.18
C ASN A 293 20.56 22.96 -2.73
N TYR A 294 20.66 21.94 -1.87
CA TYR A 294 21.23 20.64 -2.21
C TYR A 294 20.20 19.52 -2.33
N LEU A 295 18.91 19.83 -2.15
CA LEU A 295 17.83 18.86 -2.14
C LEU A 295 17.77 18.00 -3.41
N ASN A 296 17.20 16.81 -3.27
CA ASN A 296 16.91 15.89 -4.36
C ASN A 296 15.50 15.30 -4.19
N VAL A 297 15.00 14.61 -5.21
CA VAL A 297 13.64 14.03 -5.19
C VAL A 297 13.46 13.00 -4.07
N SER A 298 14.52 12.27 -3.68
CA SER A 298 14.47 11.30 -2.59
C SER A 298 14.14 11.95 -1.24
N PHE A 299 14.63 13.17 -1.01
CA PHE A 299 14.29 13.97 0.17
C PHE A 299 12.78 14.26 0.22
N LEU A 300 12.16 14.62 -0.91
CA LEU A 300 10.72 14.89 -0.98
C LEU A 300 9.84 13.64 -0.81
N ARG A 301 10.38 12.46 -1.16
CA ARG A 301 9.68 11.18 -1.00
C ARG A 301 9.66 10.69 0.44
N LYS A 302 10.67 11.04 1.25
CA LYS A 302 10.70 10.71 2.68
C LYS A 302 9.68 11.54 3.44
N SER A 303 9.23 11.02 4.58
CA SER A 303 8.42 11.82 5.51
C SER A 303 9.29 12.85 6.24
N PRO A 304 8.71 13.97 6.70
CA PRO A 304 9.43 14.95 7.52
C PRO A 304 10.18 14.32 8.70
N SER A 305 9.53 13.42 9.45
CA SER A 305 10.16 12.73 10.59
C SER A 305 11.37 11.89 10.19
N GLN A 306 11.33 11.23 9.02
CA GLN A 306 12.48 10.48 8.52
C GLN A 306 13.66 11.40 8.16
N ASN A 307 13.39 12.53 7.50
CA ASN A 307 14.45 13.47 7.13
C ASN A 307 15.05 14.12 8.38
N TYR A 308 14.22 14.55 9.33
CA TYR A 308 14.68 15.13 10.59
C TYR A 308 15.55 14.16 11.38
N ALA A 309 15.13 12.91 11.51
CA ALA A 309 15.91 11.90 12.21
C ALA A 309 17.25 11.61 11.53
N LEU A 310 17.28 11.58 10.19
CA LEU A 310 18.52 11.42 9.44
C LEU A 310 19.45 12.63 9.58
N ILE A 311 18.92 13.85 9.57
CA ILE A 311 19.70 15.09 9.75
C ILE A 311 20.39 15.07 11.12
N ASN A 312 19.63 14.86 12.20
CA ASN A 312 20.18 14.87 13.56
C ASN A 312 21.15 13.71 13.79
N TYR A 313 20.84 12.52 13.27
CA TYR A 313 21.78 11.39 13.29
C TYR A 313 23.13 11.76 12.65
N LEU A 314 23.12 12.43 11.50
CA LEU A 314 24.37 12.83 10.84
C LEU A 314 25.13 13.88 11.66
N ILE A 315 24.43 14.88 12.18
CA ILE A 315 25.02 15.93 13.04
C ILE A 315 25.67 15.32 14.29
N ASP A 316 24.96 14.47 15.01
CA ASP A 316 25.43 13.85 16.26
C ASP A 316 26.62 12.87 16.05
N ASN A 317 26.83 12.42 14.81
CA ASN A 317 27.95 11.56 14.43
C ASN A 317 29.04 12.32 13.65
N ASP A 318 29.05 13.65 13.69
CA ASP A 318 30.00 14.51 12.98
C ASP A 318 30.08 14.23 11.46
N MET A 319 28.97 13.77 10.88
CA MET A 319 28.86 13.47 9.46
C MET A 319 28.26 14.67 8.71
N PRO A 320 28.87 15.12 7.61
CA PRO A 320 28.37 16.27 6.86
C PRO A 320 27.03 15.96 6.19
N LEU A 321 26.09 16.91 6.24
CA LEU A 321 24.82 16.85 5.50
C LEU A 321 25.02 17.02 3.99
N VAL A 322 26.09 17.69 3.58
CA VAL A 322 26.45 17.96 2.18
C VAL A 322 27.87 17.47 1.91
N ILE A 323 28.04 16.65 0.88
CA ILE A 323 29.33 16.10 0.42
C ILE A 323 29.46 16.43 -1.06
N ASP A 324 30.58 17.04 -1.47
CA ASP A 324 30.85 17.40 -2.87
C ASP A 324 29.70 18.17 -3.55
N TYR A 325 29.17 19.18 -2.86
CA TYR A 325 28.03 20.00 -3.30
C TYR A 325 26.75 19.20 -3.57
N LYS A 326 26.58 18.04 -2.91
CA LYS A 326 25.39 17.21 -2.99
C LYS A 326 24.91 16.81 -1.61
N LEU A 327 23.60 16.72 -1.43
CA LEU A 327 23.03 16.18 -0.20
C LEU A 327 23.55 14.75 0.04
N ASN A 328 23.89 14.44 1.28
CA ASN A 328 24.49 13.17 1.69
C ASN A 328 23.69 11.98 1.12
N SER A 329 24.41 10.97 0.61
CA SER A 329 23.78 9.83 -0.09
C SER A 329 22.84 9.02 0.80
N ILE A 330 22.96 9.11 2.13
CA ILE A 330 22.03 8.51 3.11
C ILE A 330 20.58 8.92 2.86
N PHE A 331 20.33 10.16 2.41
CA PHE A 331 18.99 10.63 2.05
C PHE A 331 18.39 9.95 0.81
N SER A 332 19.22 9.29 -0.01
CA SER A 332 18.77 8.57 -1.21
C SER A 332 18.50 7.09 -0.98
N TYR A 333 18.96 6.53 0.16
CA TYR A 333 18.79 5.10 0.41
C TYR A 333 17.42 4.74 0.98
N GLN A 334 16.93 3.58 0.57
CA GLN A 334 15.73 2.96 1.15
C GLN A 334 16.02 2.47 2.57
N PRO A 335 15.02 2.44 3.48
CA PRO A 335 15.21 2.00 4.87
C PRO A 335 15.89 0.63 5.01
N VAL A 336 15.57 -0.32 4.11
CA VAL A 336 16.19 -1.66 4.13
C VAL A 336 17.69 -1.60 3.83
N VAL A 337 18.10 -0.73 2.89
CA VAL A 337 19.52 -0.55 2.54
C VAL A 337 20.26 0.14 3.67
N LEU A 338 19.65 1.15 4.29
CA LEU A 338 20.18 1.83 5.47
C LEU A 338 20.46 0.85 6.61
N LYS A 339 19.48 -0.01 6.94
CA LYS A 339 19.62 -1.01 7.99
C LYS A 339 20.69 -2.06 7.66
N LYS A 340 20.68 -2.61 6.45
CA LYS A 340 21.59 -3.72 6.09
C LYS A 340 23.04 -3.30 5.87
N LYS A 341 23.27 -2.15 5.23
CA LYS A 341 24.60 -1.73 4.79
C LYS A 341 25.26 -0.74 5.76
N TYR A 342 24.46 0.10 6.41
CA TYR A 342 24.96 1.19 7.25
C TYR A 342 24.59 1.01 8.73
N ASN A 343 23.89 -0.07 9.08
CA ASN A 343 23.37 -0.32 10.43
C ASN A 343 22.49 0.83 10.96
N ILE A 344 21.83 1.57 10.06
CA ILE A 344 20.93 2.67 10.39
C ILE A 344 19.48 2.16 10.35
N ASP A 345 18.86 1.99 11.53
CA ASP A 345 17.43 1.69 11.62
C ASP A 345 16.61 2.97 11.71
N ILE A 346 15.99 3.36 10.58
CA ILE A 346 15.15 4.56 10.48
C ILE A 346 14.01 4.57 11.50
N LYS A 347 13.41 3.41 11.84
CA LYS A 347 12.31 3.38 12.80
C LYS A 347 12.81 3.76 14.20
N GLN A 348 13.99 3.25 14.57
CA GLN A 348 14.63 3.59 15.84
C GLN A 348 15.06 5.06 15.85
N LEU A 349 15.70 5.54 14.78
CA LEU A 349 16.12 6.94 14.70
C LEU A 349 14.95 7.93 14.85
N MET A 350 13.76 7.61 14.33
CA MET A 350 12.59 8.47 14.51
C MET A 350 12.09 8.53 15.96
N GLN A 351 12.45 7.56 16.81
CA GLN A 351 12.18 7.57 18.25
C GLN A 351 13.25 8.36 19.00
N ASP A 352 14.52 8.18 18.60
CA ASP A 352 15.67 8.86 19.21
C ASP A 352 15.66 10.36 18.88
N TYR A 353 15.22 10.70 17.66
CA TYR A 353 15.11 12.07 17.14
C TYR A 353 13.67 12.39 16.72
N PRO A 354 12.75 12.56 17.68
CA PRO A 354 11.36 12.85 17.37
C PRO A 354 11.23 14.22 16.71
N LEU A 355 10.48 14.28 15.61
CA LEU A 355 10.18 15.54 14.94
C LEU A 355 9.46 16.47 15.92
N PRO A 356 9.97 17.69 16.19
CA PRO A 356 9.28 18.66 17.02
C PRO A 356 7.91 18.95 16.43
N VAL A 357 6.92 19.19 17.28
CA VAL A 357 5.62 19.68 16.82
C VAL A 357 5.86 21.05 16.20
N TYR A 358 5.86 21.13 14.87
CA TYR A 358 5.84 22.41 14.18
C TYR A 358 4.52 23.08 14.58
N GLU A 359 4.59 24.06 15.49
CA GLU A 359 3.45 24.92 15.80
C GLU A 359 3.01 25.61 14.50
N ASN A 360 1.91 25.10 13.95
CA ASN A 360 1.07 25.69 12.92
C ASN A 360 1.78 26.56 11.87
N ILE A 361 2.29 25.93 10.81
CA ILE A 361 2.35 26.62 9.52
C ILE A 361 0.90 26.72 9.04
N LYS A 362 0.26 27.86 9.31
CA LYS A 362 -1.05 28.23 8.75
C LYS A 362 -0.95 28.52 7.26
#